data_AF-A0A843XH24-F1
#
_entry.id   AF-A0A843XH24-F1
#
_cell.length_a   1.000
_cell.length_b   1.000
_cell.length_c   1.000
_cell.angle_alpha   90.00
_cell.angle_beta   90.00
_cell.angle_gamma   90.00
#
_symmetry.space_group_name_H-M   'P 1'
#
loop_
_entity.id
_entity.type
_entity.pdbx_description
1 polymer ?
#
loop_
_entity_poly.entity_id
_entity_poly.type
_entity_poly.pdbx_seq_one_letter_code
_entity_poly.pdbx_strand_id
1 'polypeptide(L)'
;MVYINTSKETQLSRVGLGRYHIRRSRFQKLGSLSSWPLHPLATSGAYRQGVKMKKEQHRHHDLHSLLHHRRSILFRAAGFVLVFTLGYALGFLSVPRPSSSAAPRALTSSSYLHLNSIDGADSSPPNPNSRYPGARSPPNEEGDGQQLQPTTKQPVAPDFFRFRKQCAPPLPKEEILPTLFDRLFNGTSPFAGFPPPHAAPLLRPNRLRGWGSKAPVFQSLIEAVRPRVIVEVGTFLGASALHMANLTSDLGTIILCLDDFRGWPGFRRMPPPKKDLFKDIADLNGDVVLMYQFMQNVVASGEEDRVLPVPFSTASGLAALCEWGVYADLVEVDAGHDFHSAWQDINLAWEVVRPGGIMFGHDYHNSADRHGVRRAVDLFARTKGLRVQPNGQHWVLHPPKAL
;
A
#
# COMPACT_ATOMS: atom_id res chain seq x y z
N MET A 1 64.36 0.71 12.63
CA MET A 1 64.44 1.64 13.79
C MET A 1 63.02 1.77 14.33
N VAL A 2 62.48 0.91 15.20
CA VAL A 2 62.86 0.44 16.56
C VAL A 2 62.93 1.55 17.61
N TYR A 3 61.86 1.61 18.43
CA TYR A 3 61.81 1.52 19.91
C TYR A 3 60.34 1.13 20.21
N ILE A 4 59.96 -0.10 20.57
CA ILE A 4 60.14 -0.89 21.81
C ILE A 4 59.96 -0.06 23.09
N ASN A 5 58.86 -0.28 23.80
CA ASN A 5 58.88 -0.34 25.25
C ASN A 5 58.03 -1.53 25.77
N THR A 6 58.68 -2.25 26.67
CA THR A 6 58.41 -3.52 27.34
C THR A 6 57.32 -3.43 28.43
N SER A 7 56.37 -4.37 28.42
CA SER A 7 56.22 -5.52 29.33
C SER A 7 55.87 -5.23 30.80
N LYS A 8 54.77 -5.81 31.27
CA LYS A 8 54.73 -6.62 32.51
C LYS A 8 53.44 -7.46 32.55
N GLU A 9 53.62 -8.78 32.36
CA GLU A 9 52.70 -9.80 32.86
C GLU A 9 52.75 -9.83 34.40
N THR A 10 51.63 -10.09 35.09
CA THR A 10 51.53 -11.20 36.07
C THR A 10 50.07 -11.53 36.42
N GLN A 11 49.68 -12.76 36.08
CA GLN A 11 48.83 -13.74 36.78
C GLN A 11 47.40 -13.47 37.29
N LEU A 12 46.47 -14.27 36.70
CA LEU A 12 45.62 -15.30 37.33
C LEU A 12 44.93 -15.03 38.68
N SER A 13 43.60 -15.00 38.65
CA SER A 13 42.78 -15.81 39.58
C SER A 13 41.34 -15.98 39.09
N ARG A 14 40.90 -17.25 39.01
CA ARG A 14 39.52 -17.71 38.82
C ARG A 14 38.65 -17.37 40.03
N VAL A 15 37.48 -16.78 39.82
CA VAL A 15 36.25 -16.87 40.64
C VAL A 15 35.11 -16.39 39.71
N GLY A 16 33.93 -16.95 39.55
CA GLY A 16 33.15 -18.03 40.15
C GLY A 16 31.71 -17.82 39.64
N LEU A 17 31.02 -18.89 39.22
CA LEU A 17 29.65 -18.83 38.70
C LEU A 17 28.66 -18.28 39.74
N GLY A 18 27.97 -17.19 39.41
CA GLY A 18 26.83 -16.67 40.17
C GLY A 18 25.51 -16.97 39.44
N ARG A 19 24.82 -18.04 39.87
CA ARG A 19 23.42 -18.31 39.50
C ARG A 19 22.49 -17.36 40.26
N TYR A 20 21.72 -16.54 39.56
CA TYR A 20 20.59 -15.81 40.15
C TYR A 20 19.35 -16.71 40.21
N HIS A 21 18.92 -17.04 41.43
CA HIS A 21 17.63 -17.65 41.75
C HIS A 21 16.67 -16.55 42.21
N ILE A 22 15.63 -16.27 41.44
CA ILE A 22 14.49 -15.45 41.88
C ILE A 22 13.43 -16.39 42.46
N ARG A 23 13.29 -16.35 43.79
CA ARG A 23 12.23 -17.05 44.54
C ARG A 23 10.89 -16.33 44.35
N ARG A 24 9.87 -17.08 43.94
CA ARG A 24 8.45 -16.73 44.07
C ARG A 24 8.03 -16.79 45.54
N SER A 25 7.40 -15.75 46.07
CA SER A 25 6.68 -15.80 47.34
C SER A 25 5.17 -15.89 47.09
N ARG A 26 4.57 -17.03 47.47
CA ARG A 26 3.14 -17.16 47.80
C ARG A 26 2.95 -16.60 49.20
N PHE A 27 1.89 -15.83 49.42
CA PHE A 27 1.28 -15.68 50.74
C PHE A 27 -0.22 -16.03 50.67
N GLN A 28 -0.68 -16.65 51.74
CA GLN A 28 -1.93 -17.37 51.90
C GLN A 28 -3.14 -16.48 52.21
N LYS A 29 -4.31 -17.05 51.93
CA LYS A 29 -5.67 -16.68 52.37
C LYS A 29 -5.80 -16.53 53.89
N LEU A 30 -6.68 -15.62 54.30
CA LEU A 30 -7.53 -15.70 55.49
C LEU A 30 -8.89 -15.02 55.20
N GLY A 31 -9.99 -15.65 55.63
CA GLY A 31 -11.38 -15.12 55.55
C GLY A 31 -11.61 -13.95 56.53
N SER A 32 -12.80 -13.38 56.73
CA SER A 32 -14.17 -13.85 56.56
C SER A 32 -15.17 -12.66 56.51
N LEU A 33 -16.45 -13.03 56.33
CA LEU A 33 -17.74 -12.32 56.24
C LEU A 33 -18.04 -11.08 57.10
N SER A 34 -18.82 -10.17 56.50
CA SER A 34 -19.97 -9.35 57.01
C SER A 34 -20.00 -8.00 56.28
N SER A 35 -21.06 -7.25 56.00
CA SER A 35 -22.52 -7.29 56.14
C SER A 35 -23.04 -6.09 55.31
N TRP A 36 -24.20 -6.20 54.66
CA TRP A 36 -24.87 -5.09 53.96
C TRP A 36 -25.66 -4.20 54.93
N PRO A 37 -25.98 -2.95 54.54
CA PRO A 37 -27.32 -2.43 54.81
C PRO A 37 -28.01 -1.79 53.58
N LEU A 38 -29.33 -1.94 53.56
CA LEU A 38 -30.32 -1.33 52.66
C LEU A 38 -30.90 -0.03 53.26
N HIS A 39 -31.38 0.88 52.39
CA HIS A 39 -32.58 1.77 52.47
C HIS A 39 -32.37 3.10 51.69
N PRO A 40 -33.40 3.90 51.32
CA PRO A 40 -34.68 3.57 50.67
C PRO A 40 -35.04 4.52 49.47
N LEU A 41 -36.18 4.25 48.82
CA LEU A 41 -36.81 4.98 47.70
C LEU A 41 -37.39 6.36 48.09
N ALA A 42 -37.26 7.35 47.19
CA ALA A 42 -38.04 8.61 47.21
C ALA A 42 -38.45 9.09 45.79
N THR A 43 -39.77 9.09 45.59
CA THR A 43 -40.71 9.93 44.80
C THR A 43 -40.29 10.72 43.55
N SER A 44 -41.08 10.50 42.50
CA SER A 44 -41.17 11.23 41.23
C SER A 44 -41.94 12.56 41.36
N GLY A 45 -41.35 13.68 40.92
CA GLY A 45 -42.06 14.96 40.82
C GLY A 45 -41.31 16.13 40.14
N ALA A 46 -39.98 16.12 40.10
CA ALA A 46 -39.20 17.30 39.67
C ALA A 46 -38.60 17.23 38.24
N TYR A 47 -38.79 16.15 37.49
CA TYR A 47 -38.05 15.94 36.23
C TYR A 47 -38.72 16.52 34.96
N ARG A 48 -39.97 16.99 35.04
CA ARG A 48 -40.72 17.47 33.84
C ARG A 48 -40.61 18.97 33.53
N GLN A 49 -40.16 19.82 34.44
CA GLN A 49 -39.99 21.26 34.18
C GLN A 49 -38.60 21.62 33.64
N GLY A 50 -37.53 20.92 34.07
CA GLY A 50 -36.16 21.19 33.60
C GLY A 50 -35.91 20.84 32.12
N VAL A 51 -36.67 19.90 31.55
CA VAL A 51 -36.52 19.47 30.15
C VAL A 51 -37.17 20.45 29.16
N LYS A 52 -38.16 21.24 29.60
CA LYS A 52 -38.87 22.20 28.72
C LYS A 52 -38.07 23.49 28.51
N MET A 53 -37.45 24.04 29.57
CA MET A 53 -36.60 25.24 29.46
C MET A 53 -35.31 25.01 28.66
N LYS A 54 -34.65 23.86 28.81
CA LYS A 54 -33.42 23.55 28.04
C LYS A 54 -33.66 23.42 26.53
N LYS A 55 -34.88 23.04 26.13
CA LYS A 55 -35.26 22.83 24.72
C LYS A 55 -35.64 24.14 24.00
N GLU A 56 -36.01 25.19 24.72
CA GLU A 56 -36.24 26.53 24.18
C GLU A 56 -34.94 27.33 24.05
N GLN A 57 -34.02 27.20 25.01
CA GLN A 57 -32.74 27.90 24.99
C GLN A 57 -31.79 27.39 23.90
N HIS A 58 -31.80 26.08 23.60
CA HIS A 58 -31.08 25.54 22.44
C HIS A 58 -31.67 25.97 21.09
N ARG A 59 -33.00 26.15 21.01
CA ARG A 59 -33.66 26.56 19.76
C ARG A 59 -33.34 28.01 19.37
N HIS A 60 -33.20 28.89 20.37
CA HIS A 60 -32.79 30.29 20.15
C HIS A 60 -31.31 30.42 19.74
N HIS A 61 -30.42 29.60 20.30
CA HIS A 61 -29.00 29.59 19.92
C HIS A 61 -28.77 29.08 18.48
N ASP A 62 -29.51 28.05 18.04
CA ASP A 62 -29.41 27.52 16.68
C ASP A 62 -29.90 28.52 15.62
N LEU A 63 -30.96 29.27 15.90
CA LEU A 63 -31.49 30.27 14.96
C LEU A 63 -30.51 31.44 14.77
N HIS A 64 -29.85 31.88 15.84
CA HIS A 64 -28.86 32.97 15.77
C HIS A 64 -27.58 32.53 15.04
N SER A 65 -27.16 31.27 15.22
CA SER A 65 -26.03 30.65 14.52
C SER A 65 -26.30 30.53 13.01
N LEU A 66 -27.49 30.06 12.63
CA LEU A 66 -27.91 29.93 11.22
C LEU A 66 -27.99 31.28 10.50
N LEU A 67 -28.46 32.33 11.19
CA LEU A 67 -28.52 33.69 10.64
C LEU A 67 -27.13 34.30 10.45
N HIS A 68 -26.20 34.07 11.39
CA HIS A 68 -24.81 34.51 11.24
C HIS A 68 -24.09 33.76 10.11
N HIS A 69 -24.34 32.45 9.97
CA HIS A 69 -23.75 31.63 8.92
C HIS A 69 -24.25 32.05 7.52
N ARG A 70 -25.56 32.30 7.38
CA ARG A 70 -26.14 32.82 6.12
C ARG A 70 -25.60 34.20 5.75
N ARG A 71 -25.44 35.11 6.72
CA ARG A 71 -24.82 36.44 6.46
C ARG A 71 -23.37 36.29 6.00
N SER A 72 -22.58 35.44 6.65
CA SER A 72 -21.18 35.18 6.27
C SER A 72 -21.02 34.62 4.84
N ILE A 73 -21.91 33.70 4.45
CA ILE A 73 -21.92 33.15 3.08
C ILE A 73 -22.28 34.22 2.04
N LEU A 74 -23.30 35.05 2.33
CA LEU A 74 -23.70 36.15 1.44
C LEU A 74 -22.59 37.19 1.25
N PHE A 75 -21.87 37.57 2.31
CA PHE A 75 -20.74 38.50 2.21
C PHE A 75 -19.56 37.92 1.42
N ARG A 76 -19.28 36.62 1.58
CA ARG A 76 -18.22 35.94 0.80
C ARG A 76 -18.58 35.84 -0.68
N ALA A 77 -19.83 35.50 -1.00
CA ALA A 77 -20.31 35.44 -2.39
C ALA A 77 -20.26 36.81 -3.08
N ALA A 78 -20.66 37.88 -2.38
CA ALA A 78 -20.57 39.25 -2.91
C ALA A 78 -19.13 39.68 -3.18
N GLY A 79 -18.18 39.31 -2.30
CA GLY A 79 -16.75 39.57 -2.51
C GLY A 79 -16.18 38.86 -3.75
N PHE A 80 -16.55 37.59 -3.97
CA PHE A 80 -16.10 36.84 -5.15
C PHE A 80 -16.61 37.44 -6.46
N VAL A 81 -17.87 37.89 -6.51
CA VAL A 81 -18.43 38.56 -7.70
C VAL A 81 -17.69 39.88 -7.98
N LEU A 82 -17.39 40.67 -6.94
CA LEU A 82 -16.68 41.94 -7.08
C LEU A 82 -15.24 41.79 -7.60
N VAL A 83 -14.51 40.77 -7.12
CA VAL A 83 -13.14 40.50 -7.58
C VAL A 83 -13.13 40.01 -9.03
N PHE A 84 -14.08 39.15 -9.41
CA PHE A 84 -14.18 38.66 -10.79
C PHE A 84 -14.60 39.75 -11.78
N THR A 85 -15.52 40.64 -11.40
CA THR A 85 -15.92 41.75 -12.27
C THR A 85 -14.80 42.79 -12.43
N LEU A 86 -14.03 43.08 -11.37
CA LEU A 86 -12.85 43.95 -11.46
C LEU A 86 -11.76 43.34 -12.36
N GLY A 87 -11.49 42.04 -12.20
CA GLY A 87 -10.50 41.33 -13.02
C GLY A 87 -10.89 41.27 -14.50
N TYR A 88 -12.18 41.06 -14.78
CA TYR A 88 -12.71 41.07 -16.15
C TYR A 88 -12.61 42.45 -16.80
N ALA A 89 -12.93 43.52 -16.05
CA ALA A 89 -12.83 44.90 -16.56
C ALA A 89 -11.37 45.34 -16.81
N LEU A 90 -10.43 44.94 -15.95
CA LEU A 90 -9.00 45.26 -16.11
C LEU A 90 -8.34 44.45 -17.22
N GLY A 91 -8.77 43.20 -17.44
CA GLY A 91 -8.30 42.37 -18.55
C GLY A 91 -8.67 42.94 -19.93
N PHE A 92 -9.85 43.54 -20.06
CA PHE A 92 -10.30 44.18 -21.31
C PHE A 92 -9.52 45.45 -21.67
N LEU A 93 -8.95 46.14 -20.68
CA LEU A 93 -8.15 47.37 -20.89
C LEU A 93 -6.67 47.09 -21.20
N SER A 94 -6.23 45.82 -21.15
CA SER A 94 -4.81 45.44 -21.23
C SER A 94 -4.44 44.71 -22.52
N VAL A 95 -5.34 44.59 -23.49
CA VAL A 95 -5.06 43.92 -24.78
C VAL A 95 -4.42 44.90 -25.77
N PRO A 96 -3.16 44.72 -26.20
CA PRO A 96 -2.56 45.55 -27.24
C PRO A 96 -3.22 45.25 -28.59
N ARG A 97 -3.61 46.30 -29.33
CA ARG A 97 -4.04 46.17 -30.74
C ARG A 97 -2.85 45.76 -31.61
N PRO A 98 -3.02 44.86 -32.60
CA PRO A 98 -1.94 44.53 -33.51
C PRO A 98 -1.72 45.67 -34.50
N SER A 99 -0.52 46.27 -34.47
CA SER A 99 -0.01 47.12 -35.55
C SER A 99 0.60 46.25 -36.65
N SER A 100 0.30 46.65 -37.89
CA SER A 100 0.72 46.04 -39.13
C SER A 100 2.20 46.33 -39.48
N SER A 101 2.71 45.49 -40.38
CA SER A 101 3.95 45.61 -41.19
C SER A 101 5.21 44.89 -40.68
N ALA A 102 5.56 43.78 -41.35
CA ALA A 102 6.81 43.59 -42.08
C ALA A 102 6.95 42.11 -42.53
N ALA A 103 7.19 41.88 -43.81
CA ALA A 103 7.36 40.57 -44.42
C ALA A 103 8.71 39.91 -44.06
N PRO A 104 8.81 38.56 -43.99
CA PRO A 104 10.10 37.90 -43.82
C PRO A 104 10.81 37.68 -45.18
N ARG A 105 12.08 38.08 -45.23
CA ARG A 105 13.02 37.72 -46.30
C ARG A 105 13.43 36.25 -46.18
N ALA A 106 13.49 35.59 -47.33
CA ALA A 106 14.06 34.26 -47.49
C ALA A 106 15.60 34.29 -47.39
N LEU A 107 16.18 33.26 -46.76
CA LEU A 107 17.56 32.84 -46.96
C LEU A 107 17.64 31.31 -46.98
N THR A 108 18.38 30.83 -47.97
CA THR A 108 18.51 29.46 -48.46
C THR A 108 19.77 28.78 -47.92
N SER A 109 19.75 27.45 -48.00
CA SER A 109 20.88 26.52 -48.21
C SER A 109 21.51 25.81 -47.01
N SER A 110 21.08 24.55 -46.86
CA SER A 110 21.88 23.31 -46.97
C SER A 110 23.09 23.06 -46.06
N SER A 111 22.97 22.02 -45.23
CA SER A 111 24.04 21.04 -45.00
C SER A 111 23.46 19.72 -44.44
N TYR A 112 23.62 18.65 -45.22
CA TYR A 112 23.33 17.25 -44.93
C TYR A 112 24.41 16.62 -44.02
N LEU A 113 24.05 15.55 -43.29
CA LEU A 113 24.77 14.26 -43.12
C LEU A 113 23.98 13.39 -42.10
N HIS A 114 23.14 12.46 -42.58
CA HIS A 114 23.41 11.02 -42.75
C HIS A 114 23.13 10.15 -41.50
N LEU A 115 21.93 9.56 -41.45
CA LEU A 115 21.64 8.33 -40.71
C LEU A 115 21.51 7.19 -41.72
N ASN A 116 22.13 6.04 -41.41
CA ASN A 116 22.22 4.89 -42.30
C ASN A 116 20.87 4.18 -42.52
N SER A 117 20.68 3.81 -43.78
CA SER A 117 19.63 2.95 -44.34
C SER A 117 19.75 1.49 -43.88
N ILE A 118 18.61 0.82 -43.75
CA ILE A 118 18.39 -0.51 -44.34
C ILE A 118 17.01 -0.48 -45.02
N ASP A 119 17.03 -0.89 -46.29
CA ASP A 119 15.96 -0.90 -47.31
C ASP A 119 14.76 -1.80 -46.93
N GLY A 120 13.53 -1.66 -47.43
CA GLY A 120 13.04 -0.96 -48.62
C GLY A 120 12.65 -1.95 -49.73
N ALA A 121 11.33 -2.12 -49.97
CA ALA A 121 10.63 -2.41 -51.25
C ALA A 121 9.22 -2.94 -50.91
N ASP A 122 8.09 -2.59 -51.52
CA ASP A 122 7.60 -1.67 -52.57
C ASP A 122 6.05 -1.85 -52.45
N SER A 123 5.13 -0.88 -52.51
CA SER A 123 4.70 -0.15 -53.71
C SER A 123 3.47 0.73 -53.39
N SER A 124 3.45 1.91 -54.03
CA SER A 124 2.49 3.02 -54.24
C SER A 124 1.01 3.02 -53.76
N PRO A 125 0.40 4.24 -53.57
CA PRO A 125 -0.90 4.45 -52.91
C PRO A 125 -2.09 4.62 -53.88
N PRO A 126 -3.36 4.45 -53.45
CA PRO A 126 -4.51 4.81 -54.27
C PRO A 126 -5.10 6.20 -53.96
N ASN A 127 -5.53 6.82 -55.05
CA ASN A 127 -6.15 8.14 -55.23
C ASN A 127 -7.60 8.21 -54.67
N PRO A 128 -8.03 9.31 -54.03
CA PRO A 128 -9.39 9.46 -53.51
C PRO A 128 -10.30 10.14 -54.53
N ASN A 129 -11.08 9.37 -55.30
CA ASN A 129 -12.34 9.82 -55.92
C ASN A 129 -12.99 8.69 -56.71
N SER A 130 -14.07 8.08 -56.19
CA SER A 130 -15.26 7.80 -57.00
C SER A 130 -16.45 7.39 -56.13
N ARG A 131 -17.60 7.95 -56.50
CA ARG A 131 -18.93 7.83 -55.91
C ARG A 131 -19.54 6.43 -56.09
N TYR A 132 -20.39 6.07 -55.12
CA TYR A 132 -21.51 5.12 -55.20
C TYR A 132 -22.37 5.31 -56.47
N PRO A 133 -23.05 4.28 -57.03
CA PRO A 133 -24.31 3.79 -56.43
C PRO A 133 -24.69 2.30 -56.68
N GLY A 134 -25.71 1.83 -55.96
CA GLY A 134 -26.71 0.91 -56.53
C GLY A 134 -26.88 -0.45 -55.84
N ALA A 135 -27.99 -0.59 -55.12
CA ALA A 135 -28.49 -1.83 -54.54
C ALA A 135 -28.97 -2.84 -55.60
N ARG A 136 -28.82 -4.15 -55.32
CA ARG A 136 -29.70 -5.23 -55.80
C ARG A 136 -29.62 -6.44 -54.88
N SER A 137 -30.79 -6.91 -54.45
CA SER A 137 -31.03 -8.06 -53.56
C SER A 137 -30.66 -9.39 -54.21
N PRO A 138 -30.25 -10.44 -53.45
CA PRO A 138 -30.21 -11.80 -53.96
C PRO A 138 -31.52 -12.57 -53.65
N PRO A 139 -31.83 -13.64 -54.41
CA PRO A 139 -33.07 -14.38 -54.27
C PRO A 139 -32.98 -15.51 -53.23
N ASN A 140 -34.16 -15.97 -52.80
CA ASN A 140 -34.38 -17.11 -51.92
C ASN A 140 -33.87 -18.42 -52.55
N GLU A 141 -33.12 -19.21 -51.77
CA GLU A 141 -33.07 -20.68 -51.92
C GLU A 141 -33.20 -21.32 -50.54
N GLU A 142 -34.12 -22.28 -50.45
CA GLU A 142 -34.42 -23.12 -49.30
C GLU A 142 -33.48 -24.33 -49.23
N GLY A 143 -33.18 -24.77 -48.01
CA GLY A 143 -32.84 -26.15 -47.67
C GLY A 143 -31.34 -26.49 -47.64
N ASP A 144 -30.77 -26.67 -46.45
CA ASP A 144 -30.67 -28.02 -45.89
C ASP A 144 -30.20 -27.97 -44.42
N GLY A 145 -30.76 -28.85 -43.58
CA GLY A 145 -30.51 -28.88 -42.15
C GLY A 145 -29.17 -29.53 -41.81
N GLN A 146 -28.24 -28.75 -41.24
CA GLN A 146 -27.17 -29.31 -40.42
C GLN A 146 -27.19 -28.71 -39.02
N GLN A 147 -27.47 -29.62 -38.08
CA GLN A 147 -27.50 -29.45 -36.64
C GLN A 147 -26.15 -28.90 -36.16
N LEU A 148 -26.11 -27.60 -35.85
CA LEU A 148 -24.97 -26.98 -35.15
C LEU A 148 -24.93 -27.52 -33.71
N GLN A 149 -24.00 -28.44 -33.45
CA GLN A 149 -23.61 -28.79 -32.10
C GLN A 149 -23.07 -27.54 -31.40
N PRO A 150 -23.55 -27.19 -30.19
CA PRO A 150 -23.01 -26.06 -29.47
C PRO A 150 -21.64 -26.46 -28.92
N THR A 151 -20.57 -26.06 -29.62
CA THR A 151 -19.23 -26.03 -29.03
C THR A 151 -19.29 -25.05 -27.86
N THR A 152 -19.21 -25.57 -26.65
CA THR A 152 -19.05 -24.81 -25.41
C THR A 152 -17.71 -24.11 -25.41
N LYS A 153 -17.60 -22.98 -26.14
CA LYS A 153 -16.55 -22.01 -25.92
C LYS A 153 -16.79 -21.44 -24.52
N GLN A 154 -15.97 -21.87 -23.56
CA GLN A 154 -15.89 -21.17 -22.29
C GLN A 154 -15.66 -19.68 -22.55
N PRO A 155 -16.30 -18.76 -21.79
CA PRO A 155 -16.07 -17.35 -21.98
C PRO A 155 -14.60 -17.08 -21.72
N VAL A 156 -13.85 -16.72 -22.76
CA VAL A 156 -12.51 -16.15 -22.60
C VAL A 156 -12.72 -14.91 -21.75
N ALA A 157 -12.20 -14.91 -20.52
CA ALA A 157 -12.23 -13.73 -19.67
C ALA A 157 -11.70 -12.56 -20.51
N PRO A 158 -12.41 -11.41 -20.58
CA PRO A 158 -11.99 -10.32 -21.44
C PRO A 158 -10.58 -9.88 -21.03
N ASP A 159 -9.74 -9.54 -22.02
CA ASP A 159 -8.29 -9.29 -21.91
C ASP A 159 -7.88 -8.38 -20.74
N PHE A 160 -8.79 -7.52 -20.27
CA PHE A 160 -8.65 -6.65 -19.09
C PHE A 160 -8.38 -7.36 -17.76
N PHE A 161 -8.55 -8.68 -17.66
CA PHE A 161 -8.21 -9.48 -16.47
C PHE A 161 -6.84 -10.15 -16.56
N ARG A 162 -6.08 -9.91 -17.63
CA ARG A 162 -4.76 -10.51 -17.83
C ARG A 162 -3.67 -9.70 -17.13
N PHE A 163 -3.36 -10.10 -15.90
CA PHE A 163 -2.20 -9.58 -15.14
C PHE A 163 -0.90 -10.36 -15.40
N ARG A 164 -1.00 -11.48 -16.15
CA ARG A 164 0.06 -12.48 -16.24
C ARG A 164 1.23 -12.09 -17.13
N LYS A 165 2.42 -12.24 -16.56
CA LYS A 165 3.60 -12.78 -17.25
C LYS A 165 3.76 -14.27 -16.90
N GLN A 166 4.52 -15.00 -17.70
CA GLN A 166 4.83 -16.41 -17.42
C GLN A 166 5.81 -16.47 -16.24
N CYS A 167 5.37 -16.95 -15.07
CA CYS A 167 6.25 -17.10 -13.90
C CYS A 167 7.27 -18.23 -14.12
N ALA A 168 8.43 -18.10 -13.49
CA ALA A 168 9.45 -19.16 -13.48
C ALA A 168 9.06 -20.31 -12.53
N PRO A 169 9.65 -21.51 -12.72
CA PRO A 169 9.48 -22.61 -11.76
C PRO A 169 9.88 -22.20 -10.33
N PRO A 170 9.27 -22.79 -9.27
CA PRO A 170 9.55 -22.42 -7.89
C PRO A 170 11.04 -22.56 -7.52
N LEU A 171 11.59 -21.49 -6.97
CA LEU A 171 12.93 -21.42 -6.43
C LEU A 171 12.98 -22.13 -5.05
N PRO A 172 14.02 -22.94 -4.76
CA PRO A 172 14.25 -23.50 -3.43
C PRO A 172 14.38 -22.39 -2.37
N LYS A 173 13.92 -22.63 -1.14
CA LYS A 173 13.89 -21.60 -0.08
C LYS A 173 15.29 -21.05 0.20
N GLU A 174 16.28 -21.92 0.17
CA GLU A 174 17.67 -21.66 0.50
C GLU A 174 18.34 -20.74 -0.54
N GLU A 175 17.80 -20.71 -1.76
CA GLU A 175 18.25 -19.87 -2.88
C GLU A 175 17.53 -18.51 -2.93
N ILE A 176 16.48 -18.30 -2.12
CA ILE A 176 15.70 -17.05 -2.12
C ILE A 176 16.57 -15.87 -1.69
N LEU A 177 17.18 -15.91 -0.49
CA LEU A 177 18.00 -14.80 -0.01
C LEU A 177 19.23 -14.54 -0.92
N PRO A 178 20.01 -15.55 -1.36
CA PRO A 178 21.06 -15.35 -2.36
C PRO A 178 20.57 -14.66 -3.64
N THR A 179 19.44 -15.09 -4.18
CA THR A 179 18.85 -14.48 -5.39
C THR A 179 18.45 -13.03 -5.16
N LEU A 180 17.86 -12.72 -4.00
CA LEU A 180 17.46 -11.35 -3.65
C LEU A 180 18.69 -10.46 -3.43
N PHE A 181 19.74 -10.96 -2.77
CA PHE A 181 20.99 -10.23 -2.60
C PHE A 181 21.67 -9.94 -3.93
N ASP A 182 21.80 -10.95 -4.81
CA ASP A 182 22.38 -10.79 -6.15
C ASP A 182 21.62 -9.73 -6.97
N ARG A 183 20.29 -9.91 -7.10
CA ARG A 183 19.48 -9.10 -8.01
C ARG A 183 19.13 -7.70 -7.51
N LEU A 184 19.04 -7.50 -6.19
CA LEU A 184 18.63 -6.21 -5.62
C LEU A 184 19.78 -5.45 -4.94
N PHE A 185 20.78 -6.16 -4.42
CA PHE A 185 21.76 -5.60 -3.49
C PHE A 185 23.21 -5.95 -3.87
N ASN A 186 23.46 -6.26 -5.14
CA ASN A 186 24.80 -6.53 -5.67
C ASN A 186 25.56 -7.61 -4.87
N GLY A 187 24.85 -8.68 -4.51
CA GLY A 187 25.39 -9.85 -3.82
C GLY A 187 25.65 -9.67 -2.31
N THR A 188 25.30 -8.54 -1.71
CA THR A 188 25.56 -8.26 -0.28
C THR A 188 24.26 -8.04 0.49
N SER A 189 24.25 -8.34 1.80
CA SER A 189 23.12 -8.00 2.67
C SER A 189 22.82 -6.50 2.60
N PRO A 190 21.55 -6.07 2.46
CA PRO A 190 21.19 -4.66 2.48
C PRO A 190 21.55 -3.98 3.82
N PHE A 191 21.75 -4.77 4.88
CA PHE A 191 22.10 -4.28 6.22
C PHE A 191 23.62 -4.15 6.44
N ALA A 192 24.45 -4.58 5.50
CA ALA A 192 25.90 -4.47 5.63
C ALA A 192 26.33 -3.00 5.79
N GLY A 193 26.99 -2.69 6.92
CA GLY A 193 27.43 -1.32 7.22
C GLY A 193 26.29 -0.33 7.52
N PHE A 194 25.10 -0.81 7.87
CA PHE A 194 23.97 0.04 8.24
C PHE A 194 24.14 0.67 9.65
N PRO A 195 23.73 1.94 9.87
CA PRO A 195 23.25 2.91 8.87
C PRO A 195 24.41 3.53 8.07
N PRO A 196 24.21 3.83 6.77
CA PRO A 196 25.26 4.50 5.99
C PRO A 196 25.44 5.96 6.49
N PRO A 197 26.66 6.53 6.37
CA PRO A 197 26.99 7.84 6.95
C PRO A 197 26.05 8.98 6.55
N HIS A 198 25.56 9.01 5.31
CA HIS A 198 24.65 10.07 4.84
C HIS A 198 23.23 9.95 5.40
N ALA A 199 22.78 8.74 5.77
CA ALA A 199 21.45 8.51 6.32
C ALA A 199 21.41 8.61 7.84
N ALA A 200 22.49 8.22 8.53
CA ALA A 200 22.59 8.18 9.99
C ALA A 200 22.07 9.45 10.72
N PRO A 201 22.44 10.69 10.31
CA PRO A 201 21.97 11.90 11.00
C PRO A 201 20.49 12.24 10.73
N LEU A 202 19.85 11.57 9.77
CA LEU A 202 18.47 11.81 9.34
C LEU A 202 17.47 10.82 9.98
N LEU A 203 17.99 9.73 10.55
CA LEU A 203 17.21 8.69 11.18
C LEU A 203 16.63 9.17 12.51
N ARG A 204 15.38 8.80 12.77
CA ARG A 204 14.72 9.10 14.04
C ARG A 204 15.03 7.99 15.05
N PRO A 205 14.95 8.28 16.37
CA PRO A 205 14.92 7.22 17.37
C PRO A 205 13.83 6.19 17.05
N ASN A 206 14.14 4.90 17.24
CA ASN A 206 13.32 3.77 16.79
C ASN A 206 11.83 4.00 17.08
N ARG A 207 11.03 4.04 16.02
CA ARG A 207 9.59 4.26 16.09
C ARG A 207 8.87 3.26 15.20
N LEU A 208 8.60 2.10 15.77
CA LEU A 208 7.73 1.13 15.14
C LEU A 208 6.29 1.67 15.14
N ARG A 209 5.72 1.87 13.96
CA ARG A 209 4.33 2.28 13.75
C ARG A 209 3.71 1.44 12.65
N GLY A 210 2.52 0.92 12.92
CA GLY A 210 1.64 0.29 11.95
C GLY A 210 0.22 0.28 12.48
N TRP A 211 -0.74 0.22 11.56
CA TRP A 211 -2.16 0.10 11.87
C TRP A 211 -2.56 -1.35 11.69
N GLY A 212 -3.38 -1.89 12.60
CA GLY A 212 -3.81 -3.29 12.51
C GLY A 212 -2.69 -4.34 12.66
N SER A 213 -1.42 -3.93 12.80
CA SER A 213 -0.22 -4.76 12.64
C SER A 213 0.00 -5.86 13.69
N LYS A 214 -0.92 -6.00 14.65
CA LYS A 214 -0.93 -7.03 15.70
C LYS A 214 -2.32 -7.67 15.86
N ALA A 215 -3.15 -7.60 14.82
CA ALA A 215 -4.47 -8.19 14.86
C ALA A 215 -4.40 -9.71 15.04
N PRO A 216 -5.39 -10.36 15.67
CA PRO A 216 -5.38 -11.80 15.90
C PRO A 216 -5.25 -12.65 14.63
N VAL A 217 -5.66 -12.13 13.47
CA VAL A 217 -5.57 -12.84 12.18
C VAL A 217 -4.14 -13.28 11.85
N PHE A 218 -3.12 -12.47 12.16
CA PHE A 218 -1.72 -12.81 11.89
C PHE A 218 -1.32 -14.11 12.60
N GLN A 219 -1.58 -14.17 13.91
CA GLN A 219 -1.28 -15.35 14.71
C GLN A 219 -2.07 -16.57 14.22
N SER A 220 -3.39 -16.42 13.99
CA SER A 220 -4.21 -17.54 13.53
C SER A 220 -3.76 -18.10 12.18
N LEU A 221 -3.38 -17.24 11.22
CA LEU A 221 -2.90 -17.67 9.91
C LEU A 221 -1.49 -18.29 10.00
N ILE A 222 -0.58 -17.71 10.77
CA ILE A 222 0.77 -18.25 10.96
C ILE A 222 0.73 -19.62 11.65
N GLU A 223 -0.10 -19.79 12.67
CA GLU A 223 -0.28 -21.09 13.34
C GLU A 223 -0.86 -22.16 12.38
N ALA A 224 -1.80 -21.76 11.51
CA ALA A 224 -2.41 -22.66 10.55
C ALA A 224 -1.49 -23.04 9.37
N VAL A 225 -0.71 -22.08 8.86
CA VAL A 225 0.11 -22.26 7.65
C VAL A 225 1.54 -22.72 7.97
N ARG A 226 2.09 -22.30 9.12
CA ARG A 226 3.53 -22.42 9.46
C ARG A 226 4.44 -22.00 8.28
N PRO A 227 4.34 -20.75 7.81
CA PRO A 227 4.90 -20.32 6.54
C PRO A 227 6.42 -20.41 6.51
N ARG A 228 7.01 -20.92 5.43
CA ARG A 228 8.44 -20.85 5.14
C ARG A 228 8.83 -19.49 4.58
N VAL A 229 7.93 -18.90 3.79
CA VAL A 229 8.09 -17.59 3.15
C VAL A 229 6.80 -16.78 3.33
N ILE A 230 6.96 -15.53 3.75
CA ILE A 230 5.91 -14.52 3.81
C ILE A 230 6.28 -13.39 2.85
N VAL A 231 5.30 -12.89 2.10
CA VAL A 231 5.42 -11.66 1.32
C VAL A 231 4.43 -10.64 1.90
N GLU A 232 4.91 -9.46 2.26
CA GLU A 232 4.09 -8.33 2.68
C GLU A 232 4.14 -7.26 1.59
N VAL A 233 2.97 -6.85 1.10
CA VAL A 233 2.80 -5.85 0.05
C VAL A 233 2.26 -4.58 0.69
N GLY A 234 3.12 -3.57 0.84
CA GLY A 234 2.84 -2.35 1.61
C GLY A 234 3.39 -2.42 3.04
N THR A 235 4.71 -2.46 3.19
CA THR A 235 5.37 -2.66 4.50
C THR A 235 5.51 -1.40 5.35
N PHE A 236 5.64 -0.24 4.72
CA PHE A 236 5.93 1.03 5.36
C PHE A 236 7.13 0.98 6.34
N LEU A 237 6.88 1.02 7.66
CA LEU A 237 7.92 0.98 8.70
C LEU A 237 8.12 -0.42 9.32
N GLY A 238 7.45 -1.46 8.81
CA GLY A 238 7.70 -2.86 9.16
C GLY A 238 7.02 -3.35 10.44
N ALA A 239 5.98 -2.70 10.92
CA ALA A 239 5.34 -3.09 12.18
C ALA A 239 4.65 -4.47 12.12
N SER A 240 4.00 -4.79 11.00
CA SER A 240 3.36 -6.09 10.74
C SER A 240 4.42 -7.13 10.37
N ALA A 241 5.36 -6.82 9.47
CA ALA A 241 6.53 -7.66 9.21
C ALA A 241 7.27 -8.12 10.48
N LEU A 242 7.61 -7.20 11.39
CA LEU A 242 8.31 -7.56 12.63
C LEU A 242 7.42 -8.30 13.63
N HIS A 243 6.09 -8.09 13.59
CA HIS A 243 5.17 -8.91 14.35
C HIS A 243 5.12 -10.35 13.80
N MET A 244 5.03 -10.52 12.48
CA MET A 244 5.11 -11.81 11.81
C MET A 244 6.46 -12.48 12.05
N ALA A 245 7.55 -11.71 12.08
CA ALA A 245 8.87 -12.20 12.43
C ALA A 245 8.83 -12.81 13.84
N ASN A 246 8.37 -12.07 14.85
CA ASN A 246 8.27 -12.58 16.21
C ASN A 246 7.40 -13.86 16.31
N LEU A 247 6.27 -13.91 15.60
CA LEU A 247 5.37 -15.09 15.56
C LEU A 247 5.97 -16.31 14.84
N THR A 248 7.04 -16.12 14.07
CA THR A 248 7.69 -17.17 13.26
C THR A 248 9.14 -17.44 13.68
N SER A 249 9.51 -17.03 14.89
CA SER A 249 10.88 -17.16 15.41
C SER A 249 11.38 -18.61 15.47
N ASP A 250 10.49 -19.60 15.54
CA ASP A 250 10.81 -21.04 15.53
C ASP A 250 10.81 -21.69 14.13
N LEU A 251 10.47 -20.95 13.08
CA LEU A 251 10.22 -21.51 11.73
C LEU A 251 11.35 -21.26 10.72
N GLY A 252 12.26 -20.34 11.04
CA GLY A 252 13.23 -19.81 10.08
C GLY A 252 12.55 -19.16 8.87
N THR A 253 11.38 -18.54 9.06
CA THR A 253 10.59 -17.91 7.99
C THR A 253 11.32 -16.72 7.39
N ILE A 254 11.37 -16.66 6.06
CA ILE A 254 11.82 -15.48 5.30
C ILE A 254 10.62 -14.55 5.10
N ILE A 255 10.78 -13.26 5.36
CA ILE A 255 9.76 -12.24 5.17
C ILE A 255 10.29 -11.22 4.16
N LEU A 256 9.60 -11.11 3.03
CA LEU A 256 9.93 -10.16 1.96
C LEU A 256 8.96 -8.99 2.01
N CYS A 257 9.50 -7.79 2.20
CA CYS A 257 8.76 -6.56 2.46
C CYS A 257 8.75 -5.66 1.22
N LEU A 258 7.66 -5.69 0.44
CA LEU A 258 7.52 -4.93 -0.80
C LEU A 258 6.91 -3.56 -0.51
N ASP A 259 7.69 -2.52 -0.72
CA ASP A 259 7.26 -1.13 -0.59
C ASP A 259 8.22 -0.27 -1.43
N ASP A 260 7.76 0.83 -2.01
CA ASP A 260 8.68 1.77 -2.66
C ASP A 260 9.44 2.63 -1.64
N PHE A 261 9.05 2.52 -0.36
CA PHE A 261 9.53 3.26 0.79
C PHE A 261 9.56 4.76 0.58
N ARG A 262 8.57 5.29 -0.15
CA ARG A 262 8.40 6.73 -0.39
C ARG A 262 7.12 7.29 0.21
N GLY A 263 6.24 6.42 0.70
CA GLY A 263 4.93 6.79 1.19
C GLY A 263 4.03 7.32 0.07
N TRP A 264 2.96 8.03 0.41
CA TRP A 264 2.05 8.60 -0.59
C TRP A 264 2.25 10.11 -0.75
N PRO A 265 1.91 10.71 -1.92
CA PRO A 265 1.96 12.15 -2.10
C PRO A 265 1.25 12.90 -0.96
N GLY A 266 2.00 13.77 -0.28
CA GLY A 266 1.47 14.58 0.83
C GLY A 266 1.38 13.87 2.19
N PHE A 267 1.88 12.64 2.36
CA PHE A 267 1.81 11.91 3.64
C PHE A 267 2.44 12.64 4.83
N ARG A 268 3.41 13.52 4.56
CA ARG A 268 4.07 14.39 5.55
C ARG A 268 3.22 15.60 5.98
N ARG A 269 2.15 15.91 5.23
CA ARG A 269 1.25 17.07 5.41
C ARG A 269 -0.20 16.57 5.52
N MET A 270 -0.54 16.04 6.68
CA MET A 270 -1.87 15.48 6.94
C MET A 270 -2.89 16.62 7.20
N PRO A 271 -4.12 16.51 6.67
CA PRO A 271 -5.13 17.54 6.90
C PRO A 271 -5.58 17.57 8.37
N PRO A 272 -5.86 18.76 8.94
CA PRO A 272 -6.44 18.89 10.29
C PRO A 272 -7.75 18.08 10.44
N PRO A 273 -8.04 17.51 11.63
CA PRO A 273 -7.31 17.61 12.90
C PRO A 273 -6.22 16.54 13.08
N LYS A 274 -5.93 15.73 12.05
CA LYS A 274 -4.89 14.71 12.14
C LYS A 274 -3.56 15.42 12.33
N LYS A 275 -2.86 15.12 13.45
CA LYS A 275 -1.50 15.63 13.68
C LYS A 275 -0.63 15.22 12.49
N ASP A 276 0.32 16.07 12.08
CA ASP A 276 1.36 15.66 11.14
C ASP A 276 2.24 14.60 11.80
N LEU A 277 1.85 13.33 11.66
CA LEU A 277 2.54 12.20 12.27
C LEU A 277 3.93 11.98 11.67
N PHE A 278 4.15 12.51 10.46
CA PHE A 278 5.30 12.24 9.61
C PHE A 278 6.06 13.51 9.17
N LYS A 279 5.72 14.70 9.67
CA LYS A 279 6.38 15.96 9.25
C LYS A 279 7.90 15.95 9.40
N ASP A 280 8.41 15.41 10.50
CA ASP A 280 9.85 15.41 10.79
C ASP A 280 10.59 14.20 10.16
N ILE A 281 9.97 13.46 9.24
CA ILE A 281 10.71 12.48 8.42
C ILE A 281 11.51 13.32 7.44
N ALA A 282 12.82 13.08 7.40
CA ALA A 282 13.70 13.77 6.48
C ALA A 282 13.32 13.45 5.04
N ASP A 283 13.43 14.47 4.20
CA ASP A 283 13.14 14.43 2.77
C ASP A 283 14.31 15.10 2.08
N LEU A 284 14.99 14.34 1.24
CA LEU A 284 16.12 14.77 0.44
C LEU A 284 15.72 14.69 -1.02
N ASN A 285 15.38 15.82 -1.62
CA ASN A 285 15.01 15.92 -3.03
C ASN A 285 13.84 14.99 -3.43
N GLY A 286 12.86 14.79 -2.54
CA GLY A 286 11.72 13.92 -2.78
C GLY A 286 11.93 12.47 -2.35
N ASP A 287 13.14 12.10 -1.91
CA ASP A 287 13.40 10.82 -1.26
C ASP A 287 13.22 10.95 0.25
N VAL A 288 12.22 10.27 0.79
CA VAL A 288 11.98 10.22 2.23
C VAL A 288 12.74 9.04 2.81
N VAL A 289 13.37 9.24 3.97
CA VAL A 289 14.24 8.22 4.60
C VAL A 289 13.46 7.03 5.21
N LEU A 290 12.29 6.67 4.68
CA LEU A 290 11.47 5.56 5.17
C LEU A 290 12.16 4.22 5.02
N MET A 291 12.88 3.97 3.91
CA MET A 291 13.60 2.71 3.73
C MET A 291 14.63 2.53 4.84
N TYR A 292 15.45 3.55 5.10
CA TYR A 292 16.42 3.50 6.19
C TYR A 292 15.73 3.41 7.56
N GLN A 293 14.57 4.06 7.76
CA GLN A 293 13.82 3.94 9.01
C GLN A 293 13.26 2.52 9.22
N PHE A 294 12.77 1.87 8.16
CA PHE A 294 12.37 0.47 8.17
C PHE A 294 13.56 -0.42 8.52
N MET A 295 14.70 -0.24 7.83
CA MET A 295 15.90 -1.02 8.08
C MET A 295 16.42 -0.86 9.52
N GLN A 296 16.36 0.37 10.07
CA GLN A 296 16.69 0.61 11.47
C GLN A 296 15.78 -0.17 12.43
N ASN A 297 14.49 -0.28 12.12
CA ASN A 297 13.55 -1.04 12.94
C ASN A 297 13.85 -2.55 12.88
N VAL A 298 14.24 -3.06 11.71
CA VAL A 298 14.64 -4.47 11.52
C VAL A 298 15.91 -4.78 12.32
N VAL A 299 16.98 -3.99 12.15
CA VAL A 299 18.25 -4.16 12.89
C VAL A 299 18.03 -4.03 14.39
N ALA A 300 17.21 -3.07 14.83
CA ALA A 300 16.90 -2.91 16.25
C ALA A 300 16.10 -4.09 16.83
N SER A 301 15.51 -4.93 15.99
CA SER A 301 14.77 -6.13 16.38
C SER A 301 15.60 -7.42 16.24
N GLY A 302 16.81 -7.34 15.67
CA GLY A 302 17.68 -8.50 15.43
C GLY A 302 17.15 -9.45 14.35
N GLU A 303 16.44 -8.91 13.35
CA GLU A 303 15.74 -9.68 12.31
C GLU A 303 16.34 -9.48 10.90
N GLU A 304 17.52 -8.86 10.81
CA GLU A 304 18.21 -8.51 9.56
C GLU A 304 18.54 -9.70 8.65
N ASP A 305 18.62 -10.91 9.19
CA ASP A 305 18.95 -12.11 8.42
C ASP A 305 17.75 -12.71 7.66
N ARG A 306 16.52 -12.27 7.97
CA ARG A 306 15.31 -12.89 7.38
C ARG A 306 14.18 -11.94 7.04
N VAL A 307 14.21 -10.68 7.47
CA VAL A 307 13.25 -9.64 7.08
C VAL A 307 13.92 -8.69 6.09
N LEU A 308 13.66 -8.87 4.79
CA LEU A 308 14.33 -8.10 3.74
C LEU A 308 13.42 -7.05 3.08
N PRO A 309 13.92 -5.81 2.87
CA PRO A 309 13.23 -4.87 2.00
C PRO A 309 13.30 -5.33 0.54
N VAL A 310 12.22 -5.07 -0.21
CA VAL A 310 12.17 -5.12 -1.67
C VAL A 310 11.74 -3.71 -2.12
N PRO A 311 12.69 -2.76 -2.31
CA PRO A 311 12.42 -1.33 -2.36
C PRO A 311 11.93 -0.84 -3.74
N PHE A 312 10.87 -1.46 -4.24
CA PHE A 312 10.26 -1.19 -5.55
C PHE A 312 8.75 -1.02 -5.40
N SER A 313 8.11 -0.46 -6.44
CA SER A 313 6.64 -0.47 -6.48
C SER A 313 6.12 -1.90 -6.33
N THR A 314 4.99 -2.06 -5.63
CA THR A 314 4.35 -3.35 -5.38
C THR A 314 4.19 -4.16 -6.67
N ALA A 315 3.73 -3.51 -7.74
CA ALA A 315 3.57 -4.14 -9.04
C ALA A 315 4.88 -4.67 -9.63
N SER A 316 5.98 -3.90 -9.58
CA SER A 316 7.28 -4.33 -10.11
C SER A 316 7.90 -5.42 -9.24
N GLY A 317 7.79 -5.29 -7.91
CA GLY A 317 8.27 -6.29 -6.97
C GLY A 317 7.57 -7.63 -7.13
N LEU A 318 6.23 -7.65 -7.18
CA LEU A 318 5.44 -8.86 -7.37
C LEU A 318 5.71 -9.52 -8.73
N ALA A 319 5.83 -8.73 -9.79
CA ALA A 319 6.21 -9.23 -11.11
C ALA A 319 7.59 -9.90 -11.08
N ALA A 320 8.57 -9.26 -10.44
CA ALA A 320 9.92 -9.81 -10.28
C ALA A 320 9.90 -11.12 -9.48
N LEU A 321 9.17 -11.19 -8.35
CA LEU A 321 9.06 -12.42 -7.57
C LEU A 321 8.50 -13.58 -8.41
N CYS A 322 7.44 -13.34 -9.20
CA CYS A 322 6.89 -14.32 -10.15
C CYS A 322 7.92 -14.73 -11.22
N GLU A 323 8.60 -13.77 -11.86
CA GLU A 323 9.65 -14.03 -12.87
C GLU A 323 10.85 -14.79 -12.29
N TRP A 324 11.08 -14.68 -10.98
CA TRP A 324 12.19 -15.33 -10.28
C TRP A 324 11.81 -16.65 -9.62
N GLY A 325 10.53 -17.04 -9.69
CA GLY A 325 10.04 -18.26 -9.07
C GLY A 325 9.96 -18.17 -7.55
N VAL A 326 9.90 -16.98 -6.98
CA VAL A 326 9.75 -16.76 -5.54
C VAL A 326 8.27 -16.74 -5.19
N TYR A 327 7.84 -17.71 -4.40
CA TYR A 327 6.45 -17.87 -3.99
C TYR A 327 6.33 -17.95 -2.46
N ALA A 328 5.25 -17.40 -1.92
CA ALA A 328 5.00 -17.34 -0.49
C ALA A 328 3.89 -18.29 -0.04
N ASP A 329 4.01 -18.78 1.20
CA ASP A 329 2.96 -19.56 1.86
C ASP A 329 1.88 -18.62 2.45
N LEU A 330 2.27 -17.38 2.77
CA LEU A 330 1.37 -16.34 3.24
C LEU A 330 1.71 -15.02 2.53
N VAL A 331 0.71 -14.39 1.92
CA VAL A 331 0.85 -13.08 1.26
C VAL A 331 -0.11 -12.08 1.90
N GLU A 332 0.45 -11.03 2.51
CA GLU A 332 -0.31 -9.90 3.03
C GLU A 332 -0.37 -8.76 2.02
N VAL A 333 -1.55 -8.18 1.81
CA VAL A 333 -1.75 -6.99 0.96
C VAL A 333 -2.33 -5.84 1.78
N ASP A 334 -1.51 -4.82 2.05
CA ASP A 334 -1.83 -3.59 2.79
C ASP A 334 -1.11 -2.36 2.20
N ALA A 335 -1.24 -2.16 0.87
CA ALA A 335 -0.57 -1.09 0.14
C ALA A 335 -1.55 0.02 -0.32
N GLY A 336 -2.09 -0.09 -1.53
CA GLY A 336 -2.99 0.92 -2.08
C GLY A 336 -4.43 0.80 -1.56
N HIS A 337 -5.03 1.92 -1.15
CA HIS A 337 -6.40 1.90 -0.57
C HIS A 337 -7.50 2.30 -1.58
N ASP A 338 -7.15 2.70 -2.80
CA ASP A 338 -8.11 2.91 -3.88
C ASP A 338 -8.37 1.61 -4.66
N PHE A 339 -9.40 1.61 -5.51
CA PHE A 339 -9.83 0.41 -6.19
C PHE A 339 -8.79 -0.12 -7.17
N HIS A 340 -8.13 0.74 -7.94
CA HIS A 340 -7.26 0.29 -9.02
C HIS A 340 -5.92 -0.20 -8.48
N SER A 341 -5.36 0.50 -7.49
CA SER A 341 -4.13 0.05 -6.82
C SER A 341 -4.37 -1.28 -6.09
N ALA A 342 -5.42 -1.38 -5.26
CA ALA A 342 -5.75 -2.63 -4.57
C ALA A 342 -6.07 -3.76 -5.56
N TRP A 343 -6.79 -3.47 -6.64
CA TRP A 343 -7.08 -4.45 -7.70
C TRP A 343 -5.81 -4.98 -8.36
N GLN A 344 -4.86 -4.11 -8.68
CA GLN A 344 -3.58 -4.52 -9.25
C GLN A 344 -2.77 -5.36 -8.26
N ASP A 345 -2.63 -4.89 -7.02
CA ASP A 345 -1.86 -5.58 -5.98
C ASP A 345 -2.43 -6.97 -5.71
N ILE A 346 -3.75 -7.10 -5.53
CA ILE A 346 -4.43 -8.38 -5.30
C ILE A 346 -4.21 -9.36 -6.45
N ASN A 347 -4.32 -8.90 -7.70
CA ASN A 347 -4.15 -9.78 -8.85
C ASN A 347 -2.70 -10.25 -9.03
N LEU A 348 -1.72 -9.37 -8.81
CA LEU A 348 -0.30 -9.72 -8.92
C LEU A 348 0.17 -10.57 -7.72
N ALA A 349 -0.30 -10.23 -6.52
CA ALA A 349 -0.02 -10.97 -5.29
C ALA A 349 -0.51 -12.41 -5.38
N TRP A 350 -1.68 -12.62 -5.99
CA TRP A 350 -2.24 -13.96 -6.17
C TRP A 350 -1.32 -14.90 -6.96
N GLU A 351 -0.59 -14.39 -7.95
CA GLU A 351 0.28 -15.23 -8.78
C GLU A 351 1.56 -15.65 -8.03
N VAL A 352 1.88 -15.05 -6.89
CA VAL A 352 3.02 -15.44 -6.02
C VAL A 352 2.59 -16.23 -4.78
N VAL A 353 1.31 -16.58 -4.64
CA VAL A 353 0.82 -17.48 -3.58
C VAL A 353 1.10 -18.93 -3.99
N ARG A 354 1.78 -19.70 -3.13
CA ARG A 354 1.98 -21.14 -3.35
C ARG A 354 0.66 -21.92 -3.30
N PRO A 355 0.55 -23.08 -3.98
CA PRO A 355 -0.53 -24.01 -3.71
C PRO A 355 -0.63 -24.34 -2.22
N GLY A 356 -1.82 -24.17 -1.63
CA GLY A 356 -2.06 -24.36 -0.20
C GLY A 356 -1.68 -23.16 0.69
N GLY A 357 -1.07 -22.11 0.13
CA GLY A 357 -0.83 -20.85 0.82
C GLY A 357 -2.11 -20.04 1.05
N ILE A 358 -1.99 -18.87 1.66
CA ILE A 358 -3.11 -17.97 1.95
C ILE A 358 -2.76 -16.55 1.50
N MET A 359 -3.72 -15.86 0.89
CA MET A 359 -3.63 -14.42 0.67
C MET A 359 -4.59 -13.71 1.62
N PHE A 360 -4.12 -12.69 2.31
CA PHE A 360 -4.94 -11.88 3.21
C PHE A 360 -4.52 -10.41 3.09
N GLY A 361 -5.29 -9.50 3.67
CA GLY A 361 -4.96 -8.08 3.64
C GLY A 361 -5.85 -7.25 4.53
N HIS A 362 -5.51 -5.96 4.69
CA HIS A 362 -6.21 -5.04 5.60
C HIS A 362 -7.35 -4.28 4.88
N ASP A 363 -7.95 -3.33 5.60
CA ASP A 363 -8.88 -2.30 5.08
C ASP A 363 -10.19 -2.82 4.45
N TYR A 364 -10.61 -4.03 4.81
CA TYR A 364 -11.83 -4.63 4.26
C TYR A 364 -13.12 -3.92 4.69
N HIS A 365 -13.15 -3.38 5.90
CA HIS A 365 -14.35 -2.77 6.52
C HIS A 365 -14.13 -1.32 6.94
N ASN A 366 -13.11 -0.65 6.41
CA ASN A 366 -12.84 0.73 6.77
C ASN A 366 -14.07 1.60 6.44
N SER A 367 -14.47 2.48 7.38
CA SER A 367 -15.69 3.32 7.31
C SER A 367 -15.74 4.22 6.07
N ALA A 368 -14.61 4.32 5.41
CA ALA A 368 -14.43 4.82 4.08
C ALA A 368 -14.83 3.75 3.03
N ASP A 369 -16.03 3.13 3.09
CA ASP A 369 -16.55 2.16 2.08
C ASP A 369 -16.70 2.77 0.65
N ARG A 370 -16.23 4.02 0.48
CA ARG A 370 -15.93 4.69 -0.80
C ARG A 370 -14.50 4.42 -1.32
N HIS A 371 -13.64 3.81 -0.52
CA HIS A 371 -12.27 3.40 -0.82
C HIS A 371 -12.29 1.95 -1.29
N GLY A 372 -11.45 1.65 -2.26
CA GLY A 372 -11.75 0.61 -3.23
C GLY A 372 -11.33 -0.81 -2.85
N VAL A 373 -10.68 -1.00 -1.70
CA VAL A 373 -10.14 -2.31 -1.27
C VAL A 373 -11.22 -3.38 -1.26
N ARG A 374 -12.31 -3.18 -0.49
CA ARG A 374 -13.41 -4.15 -0.43
C ARG A 374 -13.98 -4.48 -1.80
N ARG A 375 -14.19 -3.47 -2.66
CA ARG A 375 -14.68 -3.65 -4.03
C ARG A 375 -13.72 -4.47 -4.88
N ALA A 376 -12.41 -4.26 -4.74
CA ALA A 376 -11.38 -5.01 -5.43
C ALA A 376 -11.33 -6.47 -4.96
N VAL A 377 -11.34 -6.70 -3.64
CA VAL A 377 -11.37 -8.04 -3.02
C VAL A 377 -12.62 -8.80 -3.45
N ASP A 378 -13.80 -8.18 -3.35
CA ASP A 378 -15.07 -8.80 -3.72
C ASP A 378 -15.14 -9.14 -5.21
N LEU A 379 -14.66 -8.24 -6.08
CA LEU A 379 -14.57 -8.51 -7.51
C LEU A 379 -13.62 -9.68 -7.78
N PHE A 380 -12.45 -9.68 -7.13
CA PHE A 380 -11.43 -10.69 -7.35
C PHE A 380 -11.95 -12.07 -6.93
N ALA A 381 -12.50 -12.16 -5.72
CA ALA A 381 -13.09 -13.37 -5.20
C ALA A 381 -14.19 -13.90 -6.13
N ARG A 382 -15.09 -13.04 -6.62
CA ARG A 382 -16.11 -13.43 -7.61
C ARG A 382 -15.49 -13.99 -8.90
N THR A 383 -14.46 -13.33 -9.44
CA THR A 383 -13.80 -13.78 -10.68
C THR A 383 -13.06 -15.11 -10.54
N LYS A 384 -12.59 -15.44 -9.32
CA LYS A 384 -11.87 -16.69 -9.02
C LYS A 384 -12.78 -17.78 -8.40
N GLY A 385 -14.08 -17.51 -8.23
CA GLY A 385 -15.00 -18.44 -7.56
C GLY A 385 -14.68 -18.68 -6.08
N LEU A 386 -14.07 -17.70 -5.41
CA LEU A 386 -13.65 -17.77 -4.01
C LEU A 386 -14.66 -17.11 -3.08
N ARG A 387 -14.61 -17.49 -1.81
CA ARG A 387 -15.34 -16.83 -0.73
C ARG A 387 -14.37 -15.97 0.09
N VAL A 388 -14.68 -14.67 0.20
CA VAL A 388 -13.98 -13.77 1.12
C VAL A 388 -14.35 -14.15 2.56
N GLN A 389 -13.34 -14.32 3.41
CA GLN A 389 -13.52 -14.54 4.84
C GLN A 389 -13.04 -13.31 5.62
N PRO A 390 -13.96 -12.45 6.11
CA PRO A 390 -13.58 -11.31 6.91
C PRO A 390 -13.09 -11.73 8.31
N ASN A 391 -12.01 -11.12 8.80
CA ASN A 391 -11.51 -11.28 10.15
C ASN A 391 -11.11 -9.91 10.72
N GLY A 392 -12.02 -9.29 11.47
CA GLY A 392 -11.85 -7.92 11.94
C GLY A 392 -11.80 -6.93 10.77
N GLN A 393 -10.72 -6.17 10.65
CA GLN A 393 -10.47 -5.27 9.50
C GLN A 393 -9.82 -5.98 8.31
N HIS A 394 -9.43 -7.25 8.46
CA HIS A 394 -8.74 -7.99 7.43
C HIS A 394 -9.71 -8.83 6.60
N TRP A 395 -9.32 -9.11 5.37
CA TRP A 395 -9.94 -10.10 4.50
C TRP A 395 -8.98 -11.27 4.30
N VAL A 396 -9.53 -12.47 4.14
CA VAL A 396 -8.75 -13.69 3.90
C VAL A 396 -9.33 -14.43 2.70
N LEU A 397 -8.45 -14.87 1.80
CA LEU A 397 -8.73 -15.67 0.62
C LEU A 397 -7.89 -16.94 0.66
N HIS A 398 -8.57 -18.08 0.53
CA HIS A 398 -7.93 -19.37 0.42
C HIS A 398 -7.91 -19.80 -1.05
N PRO A 399 -6.74 -20.03 -1.65
CA PRO A 399 -6.64 -20.74 -2.90
C PRO A 399 -7.35 -22.10 -2.82
N PRO A 400 -7.90 -22.59 -3.93
CA PRO A 400 -8.36 -23.97 -3.99
C PRO A 400 -7.21 -24.90 -3.60
N LYS A 401 -7.49 -25.92 -2.78
CA LYS A 401 -6.52 -26.97 -2.54
C LYS A 401 -6.20 -27.61 -3.89
N ALA A 402 -4.92 -27.79 -4.21
CA ALA A 402 -4.53 -28.61 -5.35
C ALA A 402 -5.15 -30.00 -5.16
N LEU A 403 -5.91 -30.45 -6.17
CA LEU A 403 -6.57 -31.75 -6.17
C LEU A 403 -5.56 -32.90 -6.23
#